data_AF-S6DQZ9-F1
#
_entry.id   AF-S6DQZ9-F1
#
_cell.length_a   1.000
_cell.length_b   1.000
_cell.length_c   1.000
_cell.angle_alpha   90.00
_cell.angle_beta   90.00
_cell.angle_gamma   90.00
#
_symmetry.space_group_name_H-M   'P 1'
#
loop_
_entity.id
_entity.type
_entity.pdbx_description
1 polymer ?
#
loop_
_entity_poly.entity_id
_entity_poly.type
_entity_poly.pdbx_seq_one_letter_code
_entity_poly.pdbx_strand_id
1 'polypeptide(L)'
;FDKKSCENRYMRSKIMMSSSLWPDTRTVGGIISSDPQENPHWWNANKVFIPYCSSDSWSGANTATGKGDFAFMGSLILEEVFKELLSLGLYDAKKLLIAGSSAGGTGVMINLDHIVDMLRASGSKVDVRGIADSGWFLDNDPFAPMECSDPNSCAPVEAIKQGIKLWNGQIPERCKAQYSASEHWRCYFGYRVYPTLRTPL
;
A
#
# COMPACT_ATOMS: atom_id res chain seq x y z
N PHE A 1 0.71 4.32 -14.10
CA PHE A 1 0.13 3.06 -14.59
C PHE A 1 0.58 2.74 -16.01
N ASP A 2 1.33 3.63 -16.66
CA ASP A 2 2.03 3.38 -17.91
C ASP A 2 3.45 4.00 -17.82
N LYS A 3 4.27 3.82 -18.84
CA LYS A 3 5.64 4.34 -18.87
C LYS A 3 5.68 5.88 -18.83
N LYS A 4 4.86 6.54 -19.67
CA LYS A 4 4.84 8.01 -19.84
C LYS A 4 4.48 8.74 -18.53
N SER A 5 3.44 8.27 -17.84
CA SER A 5 3.00 8.80 -16.55
C SER A 5 4.05 8.59 -15.46
N CYS A 6 4.74 7.44 -15.45
CA CYS A 6 5.84 7.17 -14.52
C CYS A 6 7.06 8.08 -14.78
N GLU A 7 7.45 8.27 -16.04
CA GLU A 7 8.52 9.21 -16.41
C GLU A 7 8.18 10.65 -15.98
N ASN A 8 6.97 11.11 -16.27
CA ASN A 8 6.48 12.41 -15.83
C ASN A 8 6.50 12.56 -14.31
N ARG A 9 6.07 11.51 -13.58
CA ARG A 9 6.10 11.49 -12.11
C ARG A 9 7.53 11.52 -11.58
N TYR A 10 8.46 10.81 -12.20
CA TYR A 10 9.87 10.80 -11.78
C TYR A 10 10.48 12.19 -11.87
N MET A 11 10.15 12.94 -12.92
CA MET A 11 10.62 14.32 -13.09
C MET A 11 9.99 15.31 -12.09
N ARG A 12 8.72 15.12 -11.71
CA ARG A 12 7.98 16.05 -10.83
C ARG A 12 8.02 15.69 -9.35
N SER A 13 8.22 14.42 -9.01
CA SER A 13 8.05 13.90 -7.65
C SER A 13 9.01 12.72 -7.39
N LYS A 14 10.30 12.95 -7.62
CA LYS A 14 11.35 11.93 -7.47
C LYS A 14 11.37 11.25 -6.10
N ILE A 15 11.06 11.97 -5.02
CA ILE A 15 11.02 11.43 -3.65
C ILE A 15 10.00 10.30 -3.46
N MET A 16 8.99 10.22 -4.32
CA MET A 16 7.96 9.18 -4.33
C MET A 16 8.27 8.04 -5.31
N MET A 17 9.49 8.02 -5.86
CA MET A 17 9.97 7.02 -6.83
C MET A 17 11.44 6.62 -6.59
N SER A 18 12.11 7.21 -5.60
CA SER A 18 13.50 6.95 -5.27
C SER A 18 13.80 7.40 -3.85
N SER A 19 14.61 6.61 -3.14
CA SER A 19 15.15 6.96 -1.83
C SER A 19 16.37 7.89 -1.86
N SER A 20 16.89 8.21 -3.04
CA SER A 20 18.14 9.00 -3.22
C SER A 20 18.11 10.42 -2.62
N LEU A 21 16.92 10.93 -2.28
CA LEU A 21 16.71 12.26 -1.71
C LEU A 21 15.98 12.21 -0.36
N TRP A 22 15.90 11.04 0.28
CA TRP A 22 15.27 10.94 1.59
C TRP A 22 16.19 11.50 2.68
N PRO A 23 15.65 12.25 3.64
CA PRO A 23 16.42 12.66 4.81
C PRO A 23 16.63 11.48 5.75
N ASP A 24 17.72 11.51 6.53
CA ASP A 24 18.04 10.49 7.54
C ASP A 24 16.99 10.43 8.66
N THR A 25 16.33 11.56 8.94
CA THR A 25 15.30 11.68 9.97
C THR A 25 14.06 12.38 9.42
N ARG A 26 12.89 12.04 9.98
CA ARG A 26 11.62 12.61 9.55
C ARG A 26 10.66 12.77 10.72
N THR A 27 10.02 13.94 10.78
CA THR A 27 8.88 14.20 11.64
C THR A 27 7.62 14.26 10.78
N VAL A 28 6.60 13.48 11.12
CA VAL A 28 5.35 13.39 10.34
C VAL A 28 4.14 13.91 11.11
N GLY A 29 4.12 13.75 12.45
CA GLY A 29 3.01 14.17 13.30
C GLY A 29 1.85 13.16 13.34
N GLY A 30 0.70 13.61 13.82
CA GLY A 30 -0.56 12.88 13.95
C GLY A 30 -0.41 11.56 14.71
N ILE A 31 -0.95 10.49 14.13
CA ILE A 31 -0.96 9.13 14.71
C ILE A 31 0.44 8.56 15.03
N ILE A 32 1.49 9.09 14.39
CA ILE A 32 2.89 8.69 14.64
C ILE A 32 3.68 9.70 15.45
N SER A 33 3.07 10.81 15.90
CA SER A 33 3.66 11.72 16.86
C SER A 33 3.88 11.04 18.21
N SER A 34 4.93 11.43 18.91
CA SER A 34 5.21 11.05 20.30
C SER A 34 4.73 12.10 21.30
N ASP A 35 4.17 13.21 20.84
CA ASP A 35 3.52 14.20 21.70
C ASP A 35 2.13 13.68 22.12
N PRO A 36 1.85 13.48 23.43
CA PRO A 36 0.55 13.05 23.90
C PRO A 36 -0.59 14.05 23.65
N GLN A 37 -0.28 15.35 23.43
CA GLN A 37 -1.31 16.34 23.07
C GLN A 37 -1.76 16.17 21.62
N GLU A 38 -0.85 15.79 20.72
CA GLU A 38 -1.14 15.54 19.31
C GLU A 38 -1.66 14.11 19.08
N ASN A 39 -1.12 13.13 19.82
CA ASN A 39 -1.43 11.70 19.72
C ASN A 39 -1.90 11.11 21.06
N PRO A 40 -3.11 11.44 21.52
CA PRO A 40 -3.59 11.00 22.83
C PRO A 40 -3.73 9.48 22.94
N HIS A 41 -3.82 8.76 21.81
CA HIS A 41 -4.09 7.33 21.78
C HIS A 41 -2.82 6.47 21.82
N TRP A 42 -1.81 6.82 21.03
CA TRP A 42 -0.67 5.94 20.78
C TRP A 42 0.69 6.64 20.87
N TRP A 43 0.79 7.82 21.48
CA TRP A 43 2.06 8.58 21.56
C TRP A 43 3.26 7.74 22.01
N ASN A 44 3.07 6.79 22.93
CA ASN A 44 4.12 5.94 23.48
C ASN A 44 4.32 4.58 22.75
N ALA A 45 3.74 4.39 21.56
CA ALA A 45 3.98 3.19 20.76
C ALA A 45 5.30 3.28 19.97
N ASN A 46 5.88 2.13 19.60
CA ASN A 46 6.94 2.09 18.59
C ASN A 46 6.40 2.62 17.24
N LYS A 47 7.16 3.50 16.58
CA LYS A 47 6.71 4.20 15.36
C LYS A 47 7.53 3.77 14.17
N VAL A 48 6.86 3.38 13.09
CA VAL A 48 7.47 3.06 11.80
C VAL A 48 6.75 3.86 10.73
N PHE A 49 7.52 4.56 9.89
CA PHE A 49 7.02 5.22 8.70
C PHE A 49 7.68 4.58 7.48
N ILE A 50 6.88 4.01 6.58
CA ILE A 50 7.36 3.39 5.35
C ILE A 50 7.05 4.35 4.19
N PRO A 51 8.06 5.00 3.59
CA PRO A 51 7.80 5.95 2.51
C PRO A 51 7.31 5.23 1.25
N TYR A 52 6.33 5.81 0.56
CA TYR A 52 5.80 5.27 -0.67
C TYR A 52 6.68 5.64 -1.87
N CYS A 53 7.54 4.72 -2.32
CA CYS A 53 8.39 4.89 -3.50
C CYS A 53 8.07 3.97 -4.68
N SER A 54 7.09 3.09 -4.55
CA SER A 54 6.82 2.05 -5.55
C SER A 54 5.81 2.47 -6.63
N SER A 55 4.98 3.50 -6.38
CA SER A 55 4.01 4.03 -7.35
C SER A 55 2.98 2.99 -7.87
N ASP A 56 2.67 1.97 -7.08
CA ASP A 56 1.82 0.81 -7.40
C ASP A 56 0.71 0.52 -6.37
N SER A 57 0.33 1.52 -5.58
CA SER A 57 -0.65 1.40 -4.49
C SER A 57 -0.35 0.25 -3.52
N TRP A 58 0.95 -0.01 -3.28
CA TRP A 58 1.46 -1.07 -2.41
C TRP A 58 1.14 -2.50 -2.87
N SER A 59 0.82 -2.69 -4.14
CA SER A 59 0.43 -4.00 -4.67
C SER A 59 1.55 -4.72 -5.42
N GLY A 60 2.55 -3.99 -5.92
CA GLY A 60 3.44 -4.53 -6.94
C GLY A 60 4.40 -5.59 -6.42
N ALA A 61 4.67 -6.56 -7.30
CA ALA A 61 5.73 -7.56 -7.15
C ALA A 61 6.53 -7.70 -8.45
N ASN A 62 6.70 -6.60 -9.19
CA ASN A 62 7.46 -6.54 -10.43
C ASN A 62 8.83 -5.89 -10.17
N THR A 63 9.90 -6.63 -10.46
CA THR A 63 11.28 -6.13 -10.35
C THR A 63 11.73 -5.51 -11.68
N ALA A 64 12.63 -4.53 -11.62
CA ALA A 64 13.19 -3.95 -12.84
C ALA A 64 14.04 -4.99 -13.58
N THR A 65 13.77 -5.21 -14.87
CA THR A 65 14.47 -6.20 -15.70
C THR A 65 15.66 -5.60 -16.46
N GLY A 66 15.74 -4.27 -16.56
CA GLY A 66 16.79 -3.56 -17.27
C GLY A 66 17.15 -2.21 -16.66
N LYS A 67 18.26 -1.64 -17.13
CA LYS A 67 18.73 -0.32 -16.71
C LYS A 67 17.79 0.76 -17.26
N GLY A 68 17.12 1.49 -16.37
CA GLY A 68 16.16 2.53 -16.72
C GLY A 68 14.69 2.10 -16.61
N ASP A 69 14.42 0.85 -16.28
CA ASP A 69 13.07 0.38 -15.98
C ASP A 69 12.66 0.71 -14.54
N PHE A 70 11.36 0.93 -14.34
CA PHE A 70 10.79 1.11 -13.01
C PHE A 70 10.52 -0.25 -12.36
N ALA A 71 10.84 -0.36 -11.07
CA ALA A 71 10.41 -1.47 -10.23
C ALA A 71 9.11 -1.08 -9.50
N PHE A 72 8.16 -2.00 -9.45
CA PHE A 72 6.89 -1.86 -8.74
C PHE A 72 6.84 -2.95 -7.67
N MET A 73 7.36 -2.62 -6.49
CA MET A 73 7.66 -3.60 -5.44
C MET A 73 6.93 -3.30 -4.13
N GLY A 74 5.81 -2.58 -4.17
CA GLY A 74 5.12 -2.12 -2.97
C GLY A 74 4.74 -3.25 -1.99
N SER A 75 4.26 -4.39 -2.50
CA SER A 75 3.91 -5.53 -1.64
C SER A 75 5.17 -6.18 -1.07
N LEU A 76 6.22 -6.32 -1.88
CA LEU A 76 7.52 -6.87 -1.46
C LEU A 76 8.24 -5.96 -0.43
N ILE A 77 8.14 -4.63 -0.57
CA ILE A 77 8.69 -3.67 0.39
C ILE A 77 8.05 -3.89 1.76
N LEU A 78 6.72 -4.05 1.81
CA LEU A 78 6.04 -4.32 3.08
C LEU A 78 6.49 -5.65 3.68
N GLU A 79 6.60 -6.70 2.85
CA GLU A 79 7.09 -8.01 3.27
C GLU A 79 8.47 -7.91 3.95
N GLU A 80 9.44 -7.27 3.29
CA GLU A 80 10.79 -7.13 3.81
C GLU A 80 10.86 -6.23 5.06
N VAL A 81 10.12 -5.12 5.09
CA VAL A 81 10.07 -4.26 6.29
C VAL A 81 9.57 -5.04 7.50
N PHE A 82 8.48 -5.80 7.37
CA PHE A 82 7.95 -6.57 8.50
C PHE A 82 8.86 -7.73 8.90
N LYS A 83 9.56 -8.37 7.96
CA LYS A 83 10.60 -9.38 8.27
C LYS A 83 11.75 -8.78 9.09
N GLU A 84 12.26 -7.62 8.69
CA GLU A 84 13.33 -6.94 9.43
C GLU A 84 12.85 -6.53 10.84
N LEU A 85 11.66 -5.96 10.94
CA LEU A 85 11.09 -5.51 12.21
C LEU A 85 10.89 -6.64 13.22
N LEU A 86 10.69 -7.90 12.79
CA LEU A 86 10.62 -9.06 13.70
C LEU A 86 11.85 -9.11 14.61
N SER A 87 13.04 -8.92 14.05
CA SER A 87 14.31 -8.90 14.80
C SER A 87 14.50 -7.65 15.66
N LEU A 88 13.78 -6.56 15.35
CA LEU A 88 13.82 -5.27 16.05
C LEU A 88 12.73 -5.15 17.12
N GLY A 89 12.18 -6.27 17.59
CA GLY A 89 11.23 -6.34 18.69
C GLY A 89 9.77 -6.52 18.28
N LEU A 90 9.44 -6.54 16.98
CA LEU A 90 8.07 -6.86 16.54
C LEU A 90 7.68 -8.31 16.88
N TYR A 91 8.65 -9.24 16.93
CA TYR A 91 8.36 -10.65 17.23
C TYR A 91 7.55 -10.83 18.52
N ASP A 92 7.94 -10.12 19.59
CA ASP A 92 7.31 -10.16 20.91
C ASP A 92 6.24 -9.08 21.14
N ALA A 93 5.87 -8.33 20.11
CA ALA A 93 4.88 -7.28 20.23
C ALA A 93 3.50 -7.85 20.59
N LYS A 94 2.76 -7.15 21.47
CA LYS A 94 1.39 -7.53 21.83
C LYS A 94 0.37 -7.14 20.77
N LYS A 95 0.57 -5.95 20.16
CA LYS A 95 -0.32 -5.34 19.18
C LYS A 95 0.53 -4.78 18.04
N LEU A 96 0.07 -4.94 16.81
CA LEU A 96 0.58 -4.24 15.64
C LEU A 96 -0.59 -3.55 14.94
N LEU A 97 -0.45 -2.25 14.73
CA LEU A 97 -1.43 -1.46 13.98
C LEU A 97 -0.79 -1.04 12.66
N ILE A 98 -1.35 -1.49 11.54
CA ILE A 98 -0.90 -1.15 10.19
C ILE A 98 -1.83 -0.07 9.65
N ALA A 99 -1.36 1.17 9.62
CA ALA A 99 -2.12 2.31 9.17
C ALA A 99 -1.57 2.85 7.85
N GLY A 100 -2.47 3.36 6.99
CA GLY A 100 -2.08 4.02 5.75
C GLY A 100 -3.14 5.02 5.29
N SER A 101 -2.68 6.10 4.68
CA SER A 101 -3.55 7.17 4.14
C SER A 101 -3.53 7.17 2.62
N SER A 102 -4.67 7.50 1.98
CA SER A 102 -4.81 7.57 0.52
C SER A 102 -4.44 6.23 -0.14
N ALA A 103 -3.52 6.20 -1.11
CA ALA A 103 -3.00 4.95 -1.70
C ALA A 103 -2.42 3.99 -0.64
N GLY A 104 -1.92 4.52 0.48
CA GLY A 104 -1.51 3.71 1.64
C GLY A 104 -2.69 3.00 2.31
N GLY A 105 -3.86 3.63 2.40
CA GLY A 105 -5.06 3.00 2.96
C GLY A 105 -5.56 1.85 2.09
N THR A 106 -5.52 2.02 0.76
CA THR A 106 -5.73 0.90 -0.18
C THR A 106 -4.68 -0.19 0.02
N GLY A 107 -3.42 0.20 0.20
CA GLY A 107 -2.31 -0.72 0.50
C GLY A 107 -2.52 -1.55 1.77
N VAL A 108 -3.09 -0.95 2.84
CA VAL A 108 -3.48 -1.69 4.04
C VAL A 108 -4.49 -2.78 3.68
N MET A 109 -5.60 -2.44 3.02
CA MET A 109 -6.63 -3.43 2.65
C MET A 109 -6.08 -4.55 1.79
N ILE A 110 -5.15 -4.25 0.87
CA ILE A 110 -4.57 -5.23 -0.05
C ILE A 110 -3.58 -6.18 0.64
N ASN A 111 -2.81 -5.69 1.62
CA ASN A 111 -1.69 -6.45 2.20
C ASN A 111 -1.96 -6.99 3.60
N LEU A 112 -2.99 -6.53 4.31
CA LEU A 112 -3.20 -6.80 5.74
C LEU A 112 -3.17 -8.30 6.06
N ASP A 113 -4.03 -9.09 5.40
CA ASP A 113 -4.10 -10.53 5.65
C ASP A 113 -2.81 -11.27 5.27
N HIS A 114 -2.11 -10.82 4.23
CA HIS A 114 -0.83 -11.41 3.81
C HIS A 114 0.26 -11.17 4.88
N ILE A 115 0.34 -9.96 5.42
CA ILE A 115 1.30 -9.62 6.49
C ILE A 115 0.96 -10.42 7.76
N VAL A 116 -0.32 -10.57 8.11
CA VAL A 116 -0.74 -11.41 9.24
C VAL A 116 -0.30 -12.86 9.08
N ASP A 117 -0.51 -13.44 7.89
CA ASP A 117 -0.13 -14.82 7.62
C ASP A 117 1.39 -15.01 7.71
N MET A 118 2.18 -14.06 7.19
CA MET A 118 3.64 -14.06 7.31
C MET A 118 4.12 -13.99 8.76
N LEU A 119 3.58 -13.06 9.56
CA LEU A 119 3.96 -12.90 10.97
C LEU A 119 3.59 -14.15 11.80
N ARG A 120 2.48 -14.81 11.49
CA ARG A 120 2.11 -16.10 12.11
C ARG A 120 3.06 -17.21 11.70
N ALA A 121 3.45 -17.27 10.42
CA ALA A 121 4.38 -18.26 9.91
C ALA A 121 5.78 -18.12 10.54
N SER A 122 6.18 -16.91 10.94
CA SER A 122 7.41 -16.69 11.71
C SER A 122 7.31 -17.09 13.18
N GLY A 123 6.12 -17.48 13.66
CA GLY A 123 5.86 -17.83 15.05
C GLY A 123 5.49 -16.66 15.97
N SER A 124 5.34 -15.43 15.43
CA SER A 124 4.87 -14.30 16.24
C SER A 124 3.41 -14.46 16.62
N LYS A 125 3.05 -14.01 17.84
CA LYS A 125 1.69 -14.03 18.38
C LYS A 125 1.04 -12.65 18.42
N VAL A 126 1.63 -11.67 17.72
CA VAL A 126 1.14 -10.29 17.71
C VAL A 126 -0.30 -10.21 17.18
N ASP A 127 -1.17 -9.46 17.88
CA ASP A 127 -2.52 -9.16 17.38
C ASP A 127 -2.44 -7.98 16.40
N VAL A 128 -2.68 -8.26 15.13
CA VAL A 128 -2.56 -7.29 14.03
C VAL A 128 -3.93 -6.70 13.72
N ARG A 129 -3.98 -5.39 13.52
CA ARG A 129 -5.16 -4.65 13.03
C ARG A 129 -4.76 -3.66 11.96
N GLY A 130 -5.66 -3.34 11.05
CA GLY A 130 -5.46 -2.32 10.02
C GLY A 130 -6.19 -1.01 10.34
N ILE A 131 -5.74 0.08 9.72
CA ILE A 131 -6.49 1.34 9.56
C ILE A 131 -6.31 1.78 8.11
N ALA A 132 -7.40 1.83 7.36
CA ALA A 132 -7.41 2.40 6.01
C ALA A 132 -8.01 3.82 6.04
N ASP A 133 -7.15 4.83 6.14
CA ASP A 133 -7.56 6.24 6.04
C ASP A 133 -7.61 6.65 4.55
N SER A 134 -8.74 7.20 4.12
CA SER A 134 -8.91 7.80 2.78
C SER A 134 -8.51 6.89 1.60
N GLY A 135 -8.52 5.57 1.81
CA GLY A 135 -8.19 4.54 0.81
C GLY A 135 -9.39 3.80 0.25
N TRP A 136 -10.61 4.17 0.67
CA TRP A 136 -11.87 3.56 0.26
C TRP A 136 -12.46 4.30 -0.94
N PHE A 137 -12.09 3.84 -2.14
CA PHE A 137 -12.60 4.40 -3.39
C PHE A 137 -13.82 3.65 -3.92
N LEU A 138 -14.59 4.33 -4.77
CA LEU A 138 -15.69 3.76 -5.55
C LEU A 138 -15.25 3.61 -7.01
N ASP A 139 -15.71 2.55 -7.66
CA ASP A 139 -15.55 2.25 -9.09
C ASP A 139 -16.74 2.80 -9.90
N ASN A 140 -17.21 4.00 -9.56
CA ASN A 140 -18.34 4.66 -10.23
C ASN A 140 -17.92 5.37 -11.52
N ASP A 141 -18.91 5.64 -12.36
CA ASP A 141 -18.70 6.44 -13.56
C ASP A 141 -18.24 7.86 -13.21
N PRO A 142 -17.29 8.44 -13.97
CA PRO A 142 -16.88 9.82 -13.78
C PRO A 142 -18.02 10.78 -14.12
N PHE A 143 -18.03 11.95 -13.49
CA PHE A 143 -19.04 12.99 -13.75
C PHE A 143 -19.12 13.39 -15.24
N ALA A 144 -17.97 13.48 -15.91
CA ALA A 144 -17.87 13.74 -17.33
C ALA A 144 -16.86 12.77 -17.97
N PRO A 145 -17.07 12.36 -19.24
CA PRO A 145 -16.08 11.57 -19.96
C PRO A 145 -14.77 12.34 -20.08
N MET A 146 -13.67 11.70 -19.70
CA MET A 146 -12.32 12.21 -19.87
C MET A 146 -11.44 11.14 -20.52
N GLU A 147 -10.58 11.57 -21.43
CA GLU A 147 -9.56 10.69 -21.98
C GLU A 147 -8.55 10.33 -20.89
N CYS A 148 -8.29 9.03 -20.71
CA CYS A 148 -7.26 8.53 -19.79
C CYS A 148 -5.87 8.79 -20.39
N SER A 149 -5.42 10.05 -20.33
CA SER A 149 -4.14 10.52 -20.87
C SER A 149 -3.11 10.81 -19.77
N ASP A 150 -3.58 11.13 -18.55
CA ASP A 150 -2.73 11.30 -17.37
C ASP A 150 -3.42 10.77 -16.10
N PRO A 151 -2.68 10.59 -14.99
CA PRO A 151 -3.22 10.04 -13.76
C PRO A 151 -4.36 10.82 -13.10
N ASN A 152 -4.51 12.11 -13.37
CA ASN A 152 -5.59 12.92 -12.81
C ASN A 152 -6.86 12.91 -13.66
N SER A 153 -6.74 12.66 -14.97
CA SER A 153 -7.88 12.61 -15.90
C SER A 153 -8.43 11.19 -16.09
N CYS A 154 -7.64 10.17 -15.75
CA CYS A 154 -8.02 8.78 -15.95
C CYS A 154 -9.06 8.31 -14.92
N ALA A 155 -10.14 7.68 -15.40
CA ALA A 155 -11.13 7.05 -14.52
C ALA A 155 -10.44 5.99 -13.63
N PRO A 156 -10.79 5.89 -12.32
CA PRO A 156 -10.13 4.97 -11.39
C PRO A 156 -10.09 3.52 -11.88
N VAL A 157 -11.19 3.04 -12.46
CA VAL A 157 -11.29 1.68 -13.00
C VAL A 157 -10.26 1.43 -14.09
N GLU A 158 -10.13 2.34 -15.05
CA GLU A 158 -9.18 2.19 -16.16
C GLU A 158 -7.73 2.32 -15.69
N ALA A 159 -7.46 3.24 -14.75
CA ALA A 159 -6.15 3.40 -14.15
C ALA A 159 -5.69 2.12 -13.42
N ILE A 160 -6.58 1.48 -12.64
CA ILE A 160 -6.26 0.24 -11.92
C ILE A 160 -6.17 -0.95 -12.88
N LYS A 161 -7.03 -1.08 -13.89
CA LYS A 161 -6.95 -2.14 -14.91
C LYS A 161 -5.61 -2.12 -15.65
N GLN A 162 -5.09 -0.94 -15.96
CA GLN A 162 -3.76 -0.78 -16.55
C GLN A 162 -2.66 -1.03 -15.51
N GLY A 163 -2.79 -0.43 -14.33
CA GLY A 163 -1.83 -0.51 -13.24
C GLY A 163 -1.56 -1.95 -12.78
N ILE A 164 -2.60 -2.72 -12.45
CA ILE A 164 -2.46 -4.09 -11.93
C ILE A 164 -1.63 -4.99 -12.86
N LYS A 165 -1.73 -4.78 -14.18
CA LYS A 165 -0.94 -5.51 -15.18
C LYS A 165 0.52 -5.08 -15.18
N LEU A 166 0.77 -3.76 -15.21
CA LEU A 166 2.12 -3.20 -15.21
C LEU A 166 2.88 -3.56 -13.93
N TRP A 167 2.20 -3.49 -12.80
CA TRP A 167 2.80 -3.64 -11.47
C TRP A 167 3.01 -5.09 -11.04
N ASN A 168 2.50 -6.07 -11.80
CA ASN A 168 2.32 -7.44 -11.32
C ASN A 168 1.61 -7.43 -9.96
N GLY A 169 0.47 -6.75 -9.90
CA GLY A 169 -0.20 -6.39 -8.65
C GLY A 169 -0.73 -7.61 -7.89
N GLN A 170 -0.27 -7.78 -6.66
CA GLN A 170 -0.75 -8.75 -5.70
C GLN A 170 -1.99 -8.21 -4.99
N ILE A 171 -2.97 -9.08 -4.76
CA ILE A 171 -4.24 -8.76 -4.10
C ILE A 171 -4.66 -9.95 -3.22
N PRO A 172 -5.52 -9.76 -2.21
CA PRO A 172 -5.89 -10.83 -1.29
C PRO A 172 -6.50 -12.04 -2.02
N GLU A 173 -6.02 -13.25 -1.73
CA GLU A 173 -6.48 -14.49 -2.39
C GLU A 173 -7.98 -14.71 -2.23
N ARG A 174 -8.55 -14.36 -1.06
CA ARG A 174 -9.99 -14.45 -0.81
C ARG A 174 -10.80 -13.51 -1.70
N CYS A 175 -10.24 -12.36 -2.06
CA CYS A 175 -10.86 -11.44 -3.01
C CYS A 175 -10.65 -11.90 -4.46
N LYS A 176 -9.45 -12.39 -4.82
CA LYS A 176 -9.19 -13.01 -6.14
C LYS A 176 -10.22 -14.09 -6.45
N ALA A 177 -10.50 -14.97 -5.48
CA ALA A 177 -11.45 -16.07 -5.64
C ALA A 177 -12.90 -15.64 -5.95
N GLN A 178 -13.27 -14.37 -5.76
CA GLN A 178 -14.60 -13.86 -6.10
C GLN A 178 -14.73 -13.41 -7.56
N TYR A 179 -13.62 -13.25 -8.28
CA TYR A 179 -13.61 -12.62 -9.59
C TYR A 179 -12.81 -13.44 -10.60
N SER A 180 -13.12 -13.27 -11.88
CA SER A 180 -12.27 -13.81 -12.94
C SER A 180 -10.91 -13.09 -12.96
N ALA A 181 -9.90 -13.71 -13.55
CA ALA A 181 -8.56 -13.11 -13.67
C ALA A 181 -8.58 -11.71 -14.32
N SER A 182 -9.51 -11.47 -15.26
CA SER A 182 -9.69 -10.18 -15.92
C SER A 182 -10.30 -9.08 -15.02
N GLU A 183 -10.90 -9.47 -13.90
CA GLU A 183 -11.64 -8.61 -12.97
C GLU A 183 -10.97 -8.46 -11.60
N HIS A 184 -9.78 -9.03 -11.42
CA HIS A 184 -8.97 -8.89 -10.21
C HIS A 184 -8.75 -7.42 -9.76
N TRP A 185 -8.77 -6.46 -10.70
CA TRP A 185 -8.73 -5.02 -10.39
C TRP A 185 -9.81 -4.57 -9.38
N ARG A 186 -10.94 -5.29 -9.31
CA ARG A 186 -12.03 -5.02 -8.37
C ARG A 186 -11.59 -5.07 -6.91
N CYS A 187 -10.54 -5.82 -6.59
CA CYS A 187 -9.99 -5.93 -5.23
C CYS A 187 -9.25 -4.67 -4.75
N TYR A 188 -9.08 -3.65 -5.58
CA TYR A 188 -8.55 -2.34 -5.15
C TYR A 188 -9.63 -1.44 -4.54
N PHE A 189 -10.91 -1.80 -4.69
CA PHE A 189 -12.02 -0.98 -4.21
C PHE A 189 -12.50 -1.49 -2.85
N GLY A 190 -12.51 -0.61 -1.86
CA GLY A 190 -12.67 -0.96 -0.44
C GLY A 190 -13.89 -1.82 -0.17
N TYR A 191 -15.05 -1.44 -0.70
CA TYR A 191 -16.31 -2.15 -0.48
C TYR A 191 -16.37 -3.56 -1.07
N ARG A 192 -15.46 -3.87 -2.00
CA ARG A 192 -15.33 -5.20 -2.62
C ARG A 192 -14.33 -6.08 -1.87
N VAL A 193 -13.20 -5.51 -1.44
CA VAL A 193 -12.15 -6.26 -0.75
C VAL A 193 -12.45 -6.45 0.74
N TYR A 194 -13.03 -5.46 1.41
CA TYR A 194 -13.29 -5.46 2.84
C TYR A 194 -14.08 -6.68 3.34
N PRO A 195 -15.19 -7.10 2.70
CA PRO A 195 -15.94 -8.30 3.14
C PRO A 195 -15.15 -9.60 3.06
N THR A 196 -14.00 -9.60 2.38
CA THR A 196 -13.16 -10.79 2.19
C THR A 196 -12.05 -10.90 3.24
N LEU A 197 -11.72 -9.80 3.92
CA LEU A 197 -10.65 -9.71 4.91
C LEU A 197 -10.99 -10.51 6.17
N ARG A 198 -9.97 -11.17 6.73
CA ARG A 198 -10.08 -11.88 8.02
C ARG A 198 -9.66 -11.01 9.19
N THR A 199 -8.70 -10.12 8.94
CA THR A 199 -8.09 -9.28 9.96
C THR A 199 -8.95 -8.04 10.21
N PRO A 200 -9.15 -7.61 11.48
CA PRO A 200 -9.87 -6.38 11.77
C PRO A 200 -9.21 -5.17 11.07
N LEU A 201 -10.02 -4.46 10.28
CA LEU A 201 -9.70 -3.20 9.62
C LEU A 201 -10.62 -2.10 10.16
#